data_AF-A0A524IVK7-F1
#
_entry.id   AF-A0A524IVK7-F1
#
_cell.length_a   1.000
_cell.length_b   1.000
_cell.length_c   1.000
_cell.angle_alpha   90.00
_cell.angle_beta   90.00
_cell.angle_gamma   90.00
#
_symmetry.space_group_name_H-M   'P 1'
#
loop_
_entity.id
_entity.type
_entity.pdbx_description
1 polymer ?
#
loop_
_entity_poly.entity_id
_entity_poly.type
_entity_poly.pdbx_seq_one_letter_code
_entity_poly.pdbx_strand_id
1 'polypeptide(L)' 'MLHILVLHGPNLNLLGTREPTVYGAATLAEVDALLMSLGKELGVSVEARQSNIEG' A
#
# COMPACT_ATOMS: atom_id res chain seq x y z
N MET A 1 -15.14 9.51 12.70
CA MET A 1 -13.81 9.47 12.04
C MET A 1 -13.92 8.53 10.86
N LEU A 2 -13.58 8.98 9.65
CA LEU A 2 -13.69 8.15 8.45
C LEU A 2 -12.62 7.06 8.48
N HIS A 3 -12.99 5.83 8.13
CA HIS A 3 -12.10 4.69 8.03
C HIS A 3 -11.96 4.25 6.57
N ILE A 4 -10.73 4.19 6.08
CA ILE A 4 -10.41 3.80 4.71
C ILE A 4 -9.62 2.50 4.74
N LEU A 5 -10.13 1.47 4.06
CA LEU A 5 -9.42 0.23 3.81
C LEU A 5 -8.87 0.24 2.38
N VAL A 6 -7.56 0.08 2.24
CA VAL A 6 -6.87 -0.05 0.96
C VAL A 6 -6.55 -1.53 0.73
N LEU A 7 -7.09 -2.10 -0.35
CA LEU A 7 -6.86 -3.49 -0.75
C LEU A 7 -5.95 -3.54 -1.96
N HIS A 8 -4.72 -3.99 -1.73
CA HIS A 8 -3.72 -4.20 -2.75
C HIS A 8 -3.91 -5.58 -3.41
N GLY A 9 -3.94 -5.58 -4.75
CA GLY A 9 -4.09 -6.79 -5.54
C GLY A 9 -2.84 -7.69 -5.58
N PRO A 10 -2.87 -8.75 -6.39
CA PRO A 10 -1.80 -9.72 -6.48
C PRO A 10 -0.50 -9.13 -6.99
N ASN A 11 0.62 -9.67 -6.53
CA ASN A 11 2.00 -9.32 -6.88
C ASN A 11 2.48 -7.92 -6.43
N LEU A 12 1.62 -7.07 -5.87
CA LEU A 12 2.06 -5.77 -5.35
C LEU A 12 3.03 -5.89 -4.16
N ASN A 13 3.02 -7.03 -3.47
CA ASN A 13 4.03 -7.36 -2.45
C ASN A 13 5.46 -7.48 -3.03
N LEU A 14 5.63 -7.52 -4.35
CA LEU A 14 6.92 -7.60 -5.03
C LEU A 14 7.48 -6.22 -5.43
N LEU A 15 6.75 -5.12 -5.17
CA LEU A 15 7.23 -3.76 -5.41
C LEU A 15 8.59 -3.52 -4.73
N GLY A 16 9.46 -2.77 -5.40
CA GLY A 16 10.84 -2.50 -4.96
C GLY A 16 11.84 -3.64 -5.22
N THR A 17 11.38 -4.83 -5.61
CA THR A 17 12.25 -5.98 -5.92
C THR A 17 12.10 -6.49 -7.34
N ARG A 18 10.87 -6.54 -7.84
CA ARG A 18 10.57 -6.97 -9.20
C ARG A 18 10.69 -5.80 -10.17
N GLU A 19 11.52 -5.96 -11.20
CA GLU A 19 11.64 -5.04 -12.33
C GLU A 19 11.67 -3.55 -11.88
N PRO A 20 12.60 -3.15 -11.00
CA PRO A 20 12.60 -1.81 -10.39
C PRO A 20 12.77 -0.67 -11.40
N THR A 21 13.29 -0.95 -12.61
CA THR A 21 13.33 0.00 -13.73
C THR A 21 11.96 0.32 -14.32
N VAL A 22 10.96 -0.55 -14.09
CA VAL A 22 9.57 -0.41 -14.56
C VAL A 22 8.68 0.13 -13.44
N TYR A 23 8.76 -0.47 -12.25
CA TYR A 23 7.84 -0.17 -11.14
C TYR A 23 8.41 0.78 -10.08
N GLY A 24 9.66 1.19 -10.25
CA GLY A 24 10.39 1.98 -9.26
C GLY A 24 10.98 1.14 -8.13
N ALA A 25 11.77 1.80 -7.29
CA ALA A 25 12.44 1.18 -6.15
C ALA A 25 11.57 1.15 -4.88
N ALA A 26 10.44 1.87 -4.88
CA ALA A 26 9.56 1.93 -3.72
C ALA A 26 8.91 0.57 -3.45
N THR A 27 8.90 0.18 -2.18
CA THR A 27 8.26 -1.05 -1.69
C THR A 27 6.80 -0.80 -1.34
N LEU A 28 5.99 -1.87 -1.28
CA LEU A 28 4.61 -1.76 -0.82
C LEU A 28 4.51 -1.24 0.63
N ALA A 29 5.46 -1.61 1.49
CA ALA A 29 5.51 -1.13 2.87
C ALA A 29 5.74 0.39 2.96
N GLU A 30 6.57 0.95 2.07
CA GLU A 30 6.76 2.41 1.99
C GLU A 30 5.49 3.12 1.50
N VAL A 31 4.79 2.55 0.52
CA VAL A 31 3.49 3.05 0.06
C VAL A 31 2.47 3.05 1.21
N ASP A 32 2.37 1.96 1.97
CA ASP A 32 1.47 1.85 3.12
C ASP A 32 1.79 2.88 4.21
N ALA A 33 3.08 3.11 4.50
CA ALA A 33 3.51 4.12 5.45
C ALA A 33 3.12 5.54 5.01
N LEU A 34 3.25 5.85 3.71
CA LEU A 34 2.82 7.13 3.14
C LEU A 34 1.30 7.32 3.25
N LEU A 35 0.52 6.28 2.95
CA LEU A 35 -0.94 6.31 3.08
C LEU A 35 -1.38 6.55 4.53
N MET A 36 -0.76 5.87 5.50
CA MET A 36 -1.05 6.07 6.93
C MET A 36 -0.66 7.47 7.41
N SER A 37 0.50 7.98 6.97
CA SER A 37 0.96 9.33 7.29
C SER A 37 -0.03 10.39 6.78
N LEU A 38 -0.44 10.27 5.51
CA LEU A 38 -1.44 11.16 4.91
C LEU A 38 -2.80 11.04 5.60
N GLY A 39 -3.21 9.82 5.95
CA GLY A 39 -4.44 9.60 6.72
C GLY A 39 -4.43 10.36 8.05
N LYS A 40 -3.32 10.28 8.78
CA LYS A 40 -3.12 11.02 10.04
C LYS A 40 -3.20 12.54 9.85
N GLU A 41 -2.57 13.06 8.79
CA GLU A 41 -2.63 14.49 8.45
C GLU A 41 -4.06 14.96 8.16
N LEU A 42 -4.83 14.13 7.45
CA LEU A 42 -6.21 14.42 7.05
C LEU A 42 -7.26 14.08 8.13
N GLY A 43 -6.85 13.53 9.29
CA GLY A 43 -7.76 13.15 10.36
C GLY A 43 -8.64 11.93 10.05
N VAL A 44 -8.15 11.02 9.21
CA VAL A 44 -8.81 9.75 8.86
C VAL A 44 -7.96 8.55 9.26
N SER A 45 -8.58 7.42 9.57
CA SER A 45 -7.85 6.16 9.76
C SER A 45 -7.68 5.43 8.42
N VAL A 46 -6.48 4.92 8.20
CA VAL A 46 -6.14 4.14 7.00
C VAL A 46 -5.60 2.79 7.45
N GLU A 47 -6.16 1.74 6.87
CA GLU A 47 -5.69 0.37 6.98
C GLU A 47 -5.36 -0.16 5.59
N ALA A 48 -4.23 -0.84 5.45
CA ALA A 48 -3.83 -1.49 4.22
C ALA A 48 -3.75 -3.01 4.38
N ARG A 49 -4.15 -3.73 3.33
CA ARG A 49 -4.03 -5.18 3.21
C ARG A 49 -3.64 -5.54 1.78
N GLN A 50 -2.91 -6.63 1.64
CA GLN A 50 -2.56 -7.19 0.34
C GLN A 50 -2.91 -8.67 0.33
N SER A 51 -3.39 -9.16 -0.82
CA SER A 51 -3.60 -10.59 -1.04
C SER A 51 -3.19 -10.98 -2.46
N ASN A 52 -2.55 -12.14 -2.57
CA ASN A 52 -2.35 -12.82 -3.85
C ASN A 52 -3.50 -13.78 -4.20
N ILE A 53 -4.44 -13.95 -3.27
CA ILE A 53 -5.57 -14.86 -3.39
C ILE A 53 -6.83 -14.02 -3.60
N GLU A 54 -7.64 -14.42 -4.57
CA GLU A 54 -8.86 -13.72 -4.95
C GLU A 54 -9.99 -13.87 -3.90
N GLY A 55 -10.01 -14.96 -3.12
CA GLY A 55 -11.02 -15.23 -2.07
C GLY A 55 -10.61 -16.25 -1.02
#